data_AF-A0A1J3DK62-F1
#
_entry.id   AF-A0A1J3DK62-F1
#
_cell.length_a   1.000
_cell.length_b   1.000
_cell.length_c   1.000
_cell.angle_alpha   90.00
_cell.angle_beta   90.00
_cell.angle_gamma   90.00
#
_symmetry.space_group_name_H-M   'P 1'
#
loop_
_entity.id
_entity.type
_entity.pdbx_description
1 polymer ?
#
loop_
_entity_poly.entity_id
_entity_poly.type
_entity_poly.pdbx_seq_one_letter_code
_entity_poly.pdbx_strand_id
1 'polypeptide(L)'
;MSSYTNPEWFKDGQSKVNLYAKAGLHRYNILKGTRLELSAVLKFNRTMNCVSSYYITLVARDLDAAAGSKEETFQVRVDEQSYGKLDMTVSVARRKDETVTTENKMPFIPHFHADGVPDGFYKGELPKWPSINALRNRKRFYVVKESEIQDNDWIRLYLELAVCVDGYGRTKKADLAKLQITKVAIETIEEVDPPSERLNAKSANFYITYKGWFKRQINEAGKVEGRAIIRRVLDGYLTLLGRVSIREKALDTKQSSKKQPRVL
;
A
#
# COMPACT_ATOMS: atom_id res chain seq x y z
N MET A 1 -30.50 -27.28 -2.68
CA MET A 1 -29.53 -26.34 -2.09
C MET A 1 -28.93 -25.52 -3.23
N SER A 2 -29.36 -24.27 -3.40
CA SER A 2 -28.83 -23.38 -4.44
C SER A 2 -27.43 -22.94 -4.02
N SER A 3 -26.41 -23.42 -4.71
CA SER A 3 -25.06 -22.89 -4.59
C SER A 3 -25.06 -21.45 -5.12
N TYR A 4 -25.23 -20.48 -4.23
CA TYR A 4 -25.05 -19.07 -4.55
C TYR A 4 -23.57 -18.84 -4.90
N THR A 5 -23.23 -19.03 -6.17
CA THR A 5 -21.97 -18.54 -6.73
C THR A 5 -22.04 -17.02 -6.82
N ASN A 6 -21.20 -16.34 -6.05
CA ASN A 6 -21.09 -14.89 -6.12
C ASN A 6 -20.77 -14.44 -7.55
N PRO A 7 -21.42 -13.37 -8.05
CA PRO A 7 -21.25 -12.89 -9.42
C PRO A 7 -19.80 -12.46 -9.70
N GLU A 8 -19.34 -12.51 -10.96
CA GLU A 8 -17.93 -12.29 -11.29
C GLU A 8 -17.37 -10.93 -10.88
N TRP A 9 -18.19 -9.86 -10.89
CA TRP A 9 -17.78 -8.55 -10.36
C TRP A 9 -17.51 -8.56 -8.85
N PHE A 10 -18.11 -9.51 -8.11
CA PHE A 10 -17.85 -9.76 -6.69
C PHE A 10 -16.48 -10.44 -6.48
N LYS A 11 -16.02 -11.25 -7.44
CA LYS A 11 -14.70 -11.89 -7.41
C LYS A 11 -13.57 -10.87 -7.68
N ASP A 12 -13.79 -9.90 -8.56
CA ASP A 12 -12.81 -8.85 -8.86
C ASP A 12 -12.64 -7.86 -7.69
N GLY A 13 -13.74 -7.50 -7.01
CA GLY A 13 -13.70 -6.64 -5.80
C GLY A 13 -13.04 -7.30 -4.58
N GLN A 14 -12.88 -8.62 -4.58
CA GLN A 14 -12.30 -9.38 -3.48
C GLN A 14 -10.81 -9.05 -3.28
N SER A 15 -10.10 -8.74 -4.36
CA SER A 15 -8.67 -8.35 -4.27
C SER A 15 -8.49 -7.07 -3.46
N LYS A 16 -9.32 -6.04 -3.72
CA LYS A 16 -9.25 -4.77 -2.97
C LYS A 16 -9.65 -4.93 -1.51
N VAL A 17 -10.74 -5.66 -1.23
CA VAL A 17 -11.19 -5.92 0.14
C VAL A 17 -10.15 -6.71 0.94
N ASN A 18 -9.50 -7.69 0.33
CA ASN A 18 -8.42 -8.45 0.98
C ASN A 18 -7.21 -7.55 1.30
N LEU A 19 -6.85 -6.61 0.41
CA LEU A 19 -5.79 -5.64 0.69
C LEU A 19 -6.17 -4.69 1.84
N TYR A 20 -7.42 -4.23 1.89
CA TYR A 20 -7.93 -3.43 3.02
C TYR A 20 -7.95 -4.19 4.34
N ALA A 21 -8.33 -5.47 4.31
CA ALA A 21 -8.24 -6.37 5.46
C ALA A 21 -6.78 -6.50 5.97
N LYS A 22 -5.82 -6.72 5.06
CA LYS A 22 -4.39 -6.76 5.38
C LYS A 22 -3.88 -5.41 5.93
N ALA A 23 -4.31 -4.28 5.38
CA ALA A 23 -3.95 -2.96 5.90
C ALA A 23 -4.45 -2.74 7.33
N GLY A 24 -5.65 -3.25 7.64
CA GLY A 24 -6.18 -3.29 9.00
C GLY A 24 -5.30 -4.05 9.97
N LEU A 25 -4.94 -5.29 9.62
CA LEU A 25 -4.03 -6.11 10.43
C LEU A 25 -2.65 -5.46 10.57
N HIS A 26 -2.12 -4.88 9.49
CA HIS A 26 -0.85 -4.17 9.54
C HIS A 26 -0.88 -2.99 10.52
N ARG A 27 -1.96 -2.19 10.54
CA ARG A 27 -2.14 -1.14 11.57
C ARG A 27 -2.11 -1.73 12.98
N TYR A 28 -2.86 -2.82 13.22
CA TYR A 28 -2.91 -3.45 14.54
C TYR A 28 -1.53 -3.98 14.95
N ASN A 29 -0.84 -4.67 14.05
CA ASN A 29 0.51 -5.20 14.25
C ASN A 29 1.51 -4.10 14.62
N ILE A 30 1.50 -2.94 13.96
CA ILE A 30 2.39 -1.83 14.35
C ILE A 30 2.03 -1.29 15.75
N LEU A 31 0.75 -1.10 16.05
CA LEU A 31 0.30 -0.49 17.31
C LEU A 31 0.45 -1.40 18.53
N LYS A 32 0.35 -2.73 18.33
CA LYS A 32 0.35 -3.73 19.41
C LYS A 32 1.61 -4.59 19.43
N GLY A 33 2.48 -4.48 18.44
CA GLY A 33 3.69 -5.30 18.33
C GLY A 33 3.39 -6.78 18.05
N THR A 34 2.32 -7.08 17.31
CA THR A 34 1.88 -8.44 16.99
C THR A 34 2.25 -8.85 15.55
N ARG A 35 2.20 -10.15 15.24
CA ARG A 35 2.44 -10.70 13.89
C ARG A 35 1.25 -11.49 13.37
N LEU A 36 0.13 -10.78 13.19
CA LEU A 36 -1.10 -11.36 12.67
C LEU A 36 -1.14 -11.33 11.14
N GLU A 37 -1.55 -12.44 10.54
CA GLU A 37 -1.79 -12.58 9.11
C GLU A 37 -3.26 -12.81 8.78
N LEU A 38 -3.67 -12.40 7.57
CA LEU A 38 -5.02 -12.62 7.08
C LEU A 38 -5.21 -14.09 6.66
N SER A 39 -6.11 -14.81 7.34
CA SER A 39 -6.55 -16.15 6.92
C SER A 39 -7.68 -16.06 5.89
N ALA A 40 -8.79 -15.38 6.23
CA ALA A 40 -9.93 -15.22 5.35
C ALA A 40 -10.73 -13.96 5.66
N VAL A 41 -11.41 -13.40 4.64
CA VAL A 41 -12.45 -12.38 4.85
C VAL A 41 -13.80 -13.08 4.92
N LEU A 42 -14.50 -12.93 6.06
CA LEU A 42 -15.80 -13.58 6.29
C LEU A 42 -16.94 -12.81 5.64
N LYS A 43 -16.95 -11.49 5.84
CA LYS A 43 -17.96 -10.58 5.28
C LYS A 43 -17.44 -9.16 5.25
N PHE A 44 -18.00 -8.35 4.37
CA PHE A 44 -17.78 -6.92 4.38
C PHE A 44 -19.05 -6.17 3.98
N ASN A 45 -19.20 -4.97 4.51
CA ASN A 45 -20.19 -3.99 4.05
C ASN A 45 -19.46 -2.80 3.45
N ARG A 46 -20.06 -2.14 2.47
CA ARG A 46 -19.51 -0.96 1.82
C ARG A 46 -20.59 0.09 1.61
N THR A 47 -20.28 1.36 1.84
CA THR A 47 -21.17 2.46 1.44
C THR A 47 -21.26 2.57 -0.09
N MET A 48 -22.35 3.12 -0.62
CA MET A 48 -22.59 3.22 -2.09
C MET A 48 -22.21 4.59 -2.64
N ASN A 49 -21.08 5.15 -2.17
CA ASN A 49 -20.61 6.48 -2.56
C ASN A 49 -19.38 6.38 -3.49
N CYS A 50 -19.07 7.46 -4.22
CA CYS A 50 -17.87 7.55 -5.07
C CYS A 50 -16.58 7.25 -4.31
N VAL A 51 -16.55 7.65 -3.04
CA VAL A 51 -15.52 7.32 -2.06
C VAL A 51 -16.20 6.48 -0.98
N SER A 52 -15.73 5.26 -0.78
CA SER A 52 -16.44 4.26 0.02
C SER A 52 -15.78 4.00 1.37
N SER A 53 -16.62 3.80 2.40
CA SER A 53 -16.21 3.21 3.67
C SER A 53 -16.48 1.71 3.63
N TYR A 54 -15.48 0.93 4.02
CA TYR A 54 -15.48 -0.52 4.07
C TYR A 54 -15.46 -0.98 5.52
N TYR A 55 -16.42 -1.84 5.88
CA TYR A 55 -16.52 -2.48 7.18
C TYR A 55 -16.31 -3.97 7.00
N ILE A 56 -15.14 -4.46 7.38
CA ILE A 56 -14.67 -5.81 7.05
C ILE A 56 -14.62 -6.63 8.33
N THR A 57 -15.21 -7.82 8.31
CA THR A 57 -15.00 -8.86 9.32
C THR A 57 -14.14 -9.95 8.71
N LEU A 58 -13.01 -10.24 9.35
CA LEU A 58 -12.01 -11.17 8.85
C LEU A 58 -11.54 -12.12 9.95
N VAL A 59 -10.83 -13.18 9.55
CA VAL A 59 -10.13 -14.10 10.42
C VAL A 59 -8.64 -13.85 10.28
N ALA A 60 -7.97 -13.65 11.42
CA ALA A 60 -6.53 -13.51 11.51
C ALA A 60 -5.91 -14.74 12.17
N ARG A 61 -4.72 -15.11 11.73
CA ARG A 61 -3.88 -16.14 12.33
C ARG A 61 -2.67 -15.48 12.97
N ASP A 62 -2.35 -15.89 14.19
CA ASP A 62 -1.12 -15.48 14.86
C ASP A 62 0.03 -16.38 14.40
N LEU A 63 1.11 -15.77 13.91
CA LEU A 63 2.30 -16.49 13.46
C LEU A 63 3.23 -16.86 14.62
N ASP A 64 3.16 -16.17 15.74
CA ASP A 64 4.05 -16.41 16.88
C ASP A 64 3.48 -17.48 17.83
N ALA A 65 2.21 -17.85 17.67
CA ALA A 65 1.58 -18.91 18.43
C ALA A 65 2.00 -20.31 17.92
N ALA A 66 2.26 -21.24 18.85
CA ALA A 66 2.66 -22.61 18.55
C ALA A 66 1.69 -23.32 17.57
N ALA A 67 2.21 -24.28 16.80
CA ALA A 67 1.45 -25.04 15.79
C ALA A 67 0.11 -25.55 16.37
N GLY A 68 -0.99 -24.90 15.97
CA GLY A 68 -2.29 -24.98 16.63
C GLY A 68 -2.94 -23.63 16.97
N SER A 69 -2.29 -22.50 16.64
CA SER A 69 -2.80 -21.14 16.83
C SER A 69 -4.30 -21.00 16.59
N LYS A 70 -5.00 -20.49 17.60
CA LYS A 70 -6.41 -20.11 17.53
C LYS A 70 -6.60 -19.04 16.45
N GLU A 71 -7.47 -19.30 15.49
CA GLU A 71 -7.92 -18.28 14.54
C GLU A 71 -8.82 -17.26 15.26
N GLU A 72 -8.52 -15.97 15.09
CA GLU A 72 -9.21 -14.89 15.78
C GLU A 72 -10.05 -14.07 14.81
N THR A 73 -11.26 -13.68 15.23
CA THR A 73 -12.08 -12.79 14.41
C THR A 73 -11.69 -11.34 14.65
N PHE A 74 -11.47 -10.59 13.58
CA PHE A 74 -11.15 -9.18 13.58
C PHE A 74 -12.21 -8.34 12.87
N GLN A 75 -12.30 -7.09 13.29
CA GLN A 75 -13.09 -6.06 12.63
C GLN A 75 -12.18 -4.93 12.18
N VAL A 76 -12.28 -4.59 10.89
CA VAL A 76 -11.50 -3.55 10.25
C VAL A 76 -12.43 -2.54 9.58
N ARG A 77 -12.12 -1.25 9.74
CA ARG A 77 -12.74 -0.17 8.98
C ARG A 77 -11.69 0.54 8.14
N VAL A 78 -11.99 0.69 6.86
CA VAL A 78 -11.20 1.49 5.91
C VAL A 78 -12.11 2.52 5.28
N ASP A 79 -11.71 3.77 5.35
CA ASP A 79 -12.39 4.89 4.71
C ASP A 79 -11.52 5.35 3.54
N GLU A 80 -12.02 5.26 2.31
CA GLU A 80 -11.39 5.94 1.17
C GLU A 80 -11.58 7.46 1.36
N GLN A 81 -10.68 8.26 0.81
CA GLN A 81 -10.79 9.73 0.80
C GLN A 81 -10.78 10.33 -0.61
N SER A 82 -10.16 9.63 -1.56
CA SER A 82 -10.14 10.03 -2.97
C SER A 82 -10.46 8.86 -3.90
N TYR A 83 -11.08 9.19 -5.05
CA TYR A 83 -11.32 8.23 -6.11
C TYR A 83 -10.10 8.11 -7.05
N GLY A 84 -9.77 6.88 -7.46
CA GLY A 84 -8.76 6.61 -8.50
C GLY A 84 -7.29 6.78 -8.10
N LYS A 85 -6.99 7.14 -6.86
CA LYS A 85 -5.63 7.17 -6.28
C LYS A 85 -5.65 6.57 -4.88
N LEU A 86 -4.52 6.04 -4.42
CA LEU A 86 -4.43 5.53 -3.06
C LEU A 86 -4.58 6.70 -2.09
N ASP A 87 -5.71 6.76 -1.40
CA ASP A 87 -5.99 7.76 -0.39
C ASP A 87 -7.01 7.15 0.55
N MET A 88 -6.52 6.57 1.64
CA MET A 88 -7.32 5.79 2.57
C MET A 88 -6.87 5.94 4.00
N THR A 89 -7.81 5.80 4.92
CA THR A 89 -7.59 5.80 6.36
C THR A 89 -8.13 4.51 6.96
N VAL A 90 -7.29 3.79 7.70
CA VAL A 90 -7.70 2.69 8.55
C VAL A 90 -7.99 3.26 9.93
N SER A 91 -9.28 3.43 10.22
CA SER A 91 -9.75 4.03 11.46
C SER A 91 -9.93 3.01 12.59
N VAL A 92 -10.31 1.78 12.24
CA VAL A 92 -10.55 0.69 13.19
C VAL A 92 -9.83 -0.57 12.73
N ALA A 93 -9.09 -1.20 13.63
CA ALA A 93 -8.62 -2.57 13.52
C ALA A 93 -8.54 -3.13 14.95
N ARG A 94 -9.39 -4.10 15.29
CA ARG A 94 -9.47 -4.69 16.65
C ARG A 94 -9.97 -6.12 16.61
N ARG A 95 -9.66 -6.88 17.66
CA ARG A 95 -10.25 -8.22 17.86
C ARG A 95 -11.75 -8.06 18.12
N LYS A 96 -12.54 -9.01 17.66
CA LYS A 96 -13.99 -9.01 17.89
C LYS A 96 -14.30 -9.22 19.38
N ASP A 97 -13.54 -10.05 20.07
CA ASP A 97 -13.80 -10.37 21.48
C ASP A 97 -13.41 -9.23 22.43
N GLU A 98 -12.47 -8.36 22.04
CA GLU A 98 -12.15 -7.10 22.75
C GLU A 98 -13.38 -6.15 22.84
N THR A 99 -14.41 -6.35 21.99
CA THR A 99 -15.63 -5.54 22.03
C THR A 99 -16.60 -5.92 23.14
N VAL A 100 -16.38 -7.05 23.83
CA VAL A 100 -17.27 -7.53 24.90
C VAL A 100 -16.92 -6.90 26.25
N THR A 101 -15.66 -6.51 26.48
CA THR A 101 -15.16 -5.99 27.77
C THR A 101 -15.11 -4.47 27.89
N THR A 102 -15.20 -3.72 26.80
CA THR A 102 -15.28 -2.24 26.87
C THR A 102 -16.72 -1.76 26.78
N GLU A 103 -17.21 -1.14 27.87
CA GLU A 103 -18.55 -0.55 28.04
C GLU A 103 -18.90 0.60 27.06
N ASN A 104 -18.07 0.86 26.05
CA ASN A 104 -18.40 1.77 24.95
C ASN A 104 -18.31 1.03 23.63
N LYS A 105 -19.45 0.46 23.19
CA LYS A 105 -19.69 0.12 21.79
C LYS A 105 -19.64 1.41 20.99
N MET A 106 -18.46 1.94 20.67
CA MET A 106 -18.38 2.97 19.63
C MET A 106 -19.00 2.34 18.39
N PRO A 107 -20.18 2.82 17.96
CA PRO A 107 -20.79 2.32 16.75
C PRO A 107 -19.81 2.59 15.61
N PHE A 108 -19.93 1.83 14.53
CA PHE A 108 -19.33 2.23 13.27
C PHE A 108 -20.06 3.48 12.76
N ILE A 109 -19.78 4.63 13.37
CA ILE A 109 -20.36 5.91 12.96
C ILE A 109 -19.55 6.39 11.76
N PRO A 110 -20.16 6.60 10.59
CA PRO A 110 -19.48 7.19 9.44
C PRO A 110 -18.95 8.58 9.82
N HIS A 111 -17.67 8.64 10.14
CA HIS A 111 -16.93 9.87 10.36
C HIS A 111 -15.81 9.91 9.34
N PHE A 112 -15.80 10.96 8.52
CA PHE A 112 -14.62 11.32 7.74
C PHE A 112 -13.63 11.89 8.74
N HIS A 113 -12.57 11.14 9.05
CA HIS A 113 -11.50 11.64 9.91
C HIS A 113 -10.77 12.74 9.16
N ALA A 114 -11.19 14.00 9.35
CA ALA A 114 -10.42 15.16 8.99
C ALA A 114 -9.23 15.25 9.95
N ASP A 115 -8.03 15.09 9.38
CA ASP A 115 -6.75 15.63 9.83
C ASP A 115 -6.48 15.67 11.35
N GLY A 116 -6.22 14.49 11.94
CA GLY A 116 -5.32 14.44 13.11
C GLY A 116 -3.95 14.93 12.66
N VAL A 117 -3.45 16.04 13.23
CA VAL A 117 -2.39 16.88 12.68
C VAL A 117 -1.06 16.13 12.60
N PRO A 118 -0.66 15.63 11.41
CA PRO A 118 0.72 15.23 11.18
C PRO A 118 1.53 16.53 11.06
N ASP A 119 2.83 16.49 11.30
CA ASP A 119 3.74 17.58 10.93
C ASP A 119 3.40 18.07 9.49
N GLY A 120 3.48 19.38 9.25
CA GLY A 120 3.16 19.99 7.94
C GLY A 120 3.84 19.29 6.76
N PHE A 121 5.00 18.66 6.96
CA PHE A 121 5.69 17.86 5.94
C PHE A 121 4.90 16.62 5.46
N TYR A 122 4.10 16.01 6.34
CA TYR A 122 3.25 14.87 6.02
C TYR A 122 1.82 15.27 5.64
N LYS A 123 1.53 16.57 5.60
CA LYS A 123 0.27 17.14 5.10
C LYS A 123 0.35 17.48 3.61
N GLY A 124 -0.81 17.55 2.96
CA GLY A 124 -0.93 18.00 1.58
C GLY A 124 -0.37 17.04 0.54
N GLU A 125 0.11 17.58 -0.57
CA GLU A 125 0.52 16.79 -1.74
C GLU A 125 1.73 15.87 -1.49
N LEU A 126 1.80 14.78 -2.23
CA LEU A 126 2.95 13.87 -2.22
C LEU A 126 4.20 14.55 -2.81
N PRO A 127 5.39 14.32 -2.23
CA PRO A 127 6.63 14.88 -2.75
C PRO A 127 6.90 14.40 -4.17
N LYS A 128 7.68 15.20 -4.93
CA LYS A 128 8.19 14.79 -6.25
C LYS A 128 9.16 13.62 -6.09
N TRP A 129 9.27 12.79 -7.13
CA TRP A 129 10.24 11.72 -7.15
C TRP A 129 11.67 12.29 -6.98
N PRO A 130 12.49 11.78 -6.05
CA PRO A 130 13.82 12.32 -5.78
C PRO A 130 14.77 12.07 -6.95
N SER A 131 15.69 13.01 -7.18
CA SER A 131 16.74 12.83 -8.19
C SER A 131 17.70 11.71 -7.77
N ILE A 132 18.42 11.13 -8.74
CA ILE A 132 19.41 10.07 -8.47
C ILE A 132 20.48 10.57 -7.47
N ASN A 133 20.87 11.85 -7.57
CA ASN A 133 21.83 12.45 -6.64
C ASN A 133 21.22 12.66 -5.24
N ALA A 134 19.95 13.06 -5.15
CA ALA A 134 19.27 13.19 -3.86
C ALA A 134 19.19 11.84 -3.12
N LEU A 135 18.89 10.75 -3.84
CA LEU A 135 18.85 9.39 -3.27
C LEU A 135 20.20 8.89 -2.73
N ARG A 136 21.33 9.52 -3.11
CA ARG A 136 22.65 9.22 -2.53
C ARG A 136 22.86 9.84 -1.16
N ASN A 137 22.06 10.84 -0.79
CA ASN A 137 22.13 11.45 0.52
C ASN A 137 21.56 10.50 1.60
N ARG A 138 22.46 9.77 2.27
CA ARG A 138 22.11 8.80 3.32
C ARG A 138 21.54 9.43 4.60
N LYS A 139 21.83 10.71 4.83
CA LYS A 139 21.23 11.47 5.94
C LYS A 139 19.75 11.70 5.71
N ARG A 140 19.33 11.86 4.44
CA ARG A 140 17.93 12.11 4.07
C ARG A 140 17.16 10.84 3.72
N PHE A 141 17.79 9.93 2.99
CA PHE A 141 17.15 8.70 2.50
C PHE A 141 17.84 7.46 3.05
N TYR A 142 17.03 6.52 3.56
CA TYR A 142 17.46 5.14 3.73
C TYR A 142 17.08 4.33 2.50
N VAL A 143 18.06 3.69 1.85
CA VAL A 143 17.79 2.74 0.76
C VAL A 143 17.79 1.35 1.37
N VAL A 144 16.63 0.71 1.31
CA VAL A 144 16.34 -0.56 1.97
C VAL A 144 17.08 -1.69 1.25
N LYS A 145 17.67 -2.61 2.02
CA LYS A 145 18.33 -3.80 1.47
C LYS A 145 17.29 -4.79 0.95
N GLU A 146 17.70 -5.67 0.04
CA GLU A 146 16.78 -6.67 -0.52
C GLU A 146 16.26 -7.65 0.54
N SER A 147 17.09 -8.07 1.50
CA SER A 147 16.66 -8.89 2.64
C SER A 147 15.60 -8.19 3.49
N GLU A 148 15.80 -6.90 3.78
CA GLU A 148 14.83 -6.10 4.54
C GLU A 148 13.52 -5.90 3.78
N ILE A 149 13.55 -5.82 2.45
CA ILE A 149 12.33 -5.79 1.63
C ILE A 149 11.56 -7.11 1.76
N GLN A 150 12.26 -8.24 1.80
CA GLN A 150 11.67 -9.57 1.96
C GLN A 150 11.11 -9.78 3.38
N ASP A 151 11.78 -9.26 4.40
CA ASP A 151 11.33 -9.36 5.79
C ASP A 151 10.13 -8.43 6.10
N ASN A 152 9.91 -7.41 5.25
CA ASN A 152 8.88 -6.39 5.44
C ASN A 152 7.78 -6.48 4.37
N ASP A 153 6.94 -7.51 4.47
CA ASP A 153 5.82 -7.78 3.55
C ASP A 153 4.85 -6.59 3.38
N TRP A 154 4.79 -5.70 4.37
CA TRP A 154 3.95 -4.50 4.29
C TRP A 154 4.40 -3.51 3.19
N ILE A 155 5.68 -3.52 2.77
CA ILE A 155 6.15 -2.73 1.63
C ILE A 155 5.44 -3.20 0.36
N ARG A 156 5.34 -4.52 0.19
CA ARG A 156 4.60 -5.14 -0.91
C ARG A 156 3.12 -4.80 -0.82
N LEU A 157 2.52 -4.87 0.37
CA LEU A 157 1.13 -4.48 0.60
C LEU A 157 0.85 -3.05 0.13
N TYR A 158 1.73 -2.09 0.45
CA TYR A 158 1.55 -0.68 0.05
C TYR A 158 1.58 -0.53 -1.47
N LEU A 159 2.53 -1.20 -2.15
CA LEU A 159 2.58 -1.21 -3.61
C LEU A 159 1.33 -1.84 -4.22
N GLU A 160 0.88 -3.00 -3.71
CA GLU A 160 -0.31 -3.69 -4.19
C GLU A 160 -1.57 -2.83 -4.03
N LEU A 161 -1.71 -2.12 -2.90
CA LEU A 161 -2.78 -1.14 -2.68
C LEU A 161 -2.74 -0.02 -3.72
N ALA A 162 -1.58 0.59 -3.95
CA ALA A 162 -1.43 1.68 -4.89
C ALA A 162 -1.78 1.27 -6.33
N VAL A 163 -1.31 0.11 -6.78
CA VAL A 163 -1.59 -0.43 -8.12
C VAL A 163 -3.05 -0.92 -8.24
N CYS A 164 -3.63 -1.48 -7.18
CA CYS A 164 -5.02 -1.91 -7.17
C CYS A 164 -5.98 -0.73 -7.35
N VAL A 165 -5.77 0.36 -6.60
CA VAL A 165 -6.64 1.54 -6.66
C VAL A 165 -6.46 2.34 -7.95
N ASP A 166 -5.23 2.51 -8.45
CA ASP A 166 -4.95 3.16 -9.75
C ASP A 166 -5.59 2.38 -10.93
N GLY A 167 -5.64 1.05 -10.81
CA GLY A 167 -6.40 0.17 -11.71
C GLY A 167 -7.92 0.33 -11.62
N TYR A 168 -8.45 1.27 -10.83
CA TYR A 168 -9.86 1.42 -10.47
C TYR A 168 -10.43 0.17 -9.77
N GLY A 169 -9.60 -0.56 -9.03
CA GLY A 169 -9.98 -1.80 -8.37
C GLY A 169 -10.23 -2.98 -9.31
N ARG A 170 -9.90 -2.85 -10.60
CA ARG A 170 -10.03 -3.93 -11.60
C ARG A 170 -8.80 -4.84 -11.68
N THR A 171 -7.74 -4.51 -10.94
CA THR A 171 -6.52 -5.31 -10.88
C THR A 171 -6.79 -6.63 -10.17
N LYS A 172 -6.53 -7.76 -10.84
CA LYS A 172 -6.78 -9.09 -10.27
C LYS A 172 -5.61 -9.52 -9.40
N LYS A 173 -5.85 -10.49 -8.49
CA LYS A 173 -4.79 -11.12 -7.68
C LYS A 173 -3.61 -11.63 -8.53
N ALA A 174 -3.90 -12.23 -9.69
CA ALA A 174 -2.88 -12.72 -10.61
C ALA A 174 -2.02 -11.60 -11.21
N ASP A 175 -2.55 -10.38 -11.31
CA ASP A 175 -1.81 -9.22 -11.81
C ASP A 175 -0.90 -8.63 -10.73
N LEU A 176 -1.41 -8.55 -9.49
CA LEU A 176 -0.62 -8.15 -8.33
C LEU A 176 0.56 -9.13 -8.08
N ALA A 177 0.36 -10.43 -8.30
CA ALA A 177 1.40 -11.44 -8.18
C ALA A 177 2.60 -11.22 -9.14
N LYS A 178 2.39 -10.53 -10.27
CA LYS A 178 3.45 -10.21 -11.25
C LYS A 178 4.33 -9.03 -10.82
N LEU A 179 3.95 -8.31 -9.77
CA LEU A 179 4.70 -7.15 -9.28
C LEU A 179 6.00 -7.62 -8.61
N GLN A 180 7.12 -7.08 -9.08
CA GLN A 180 8.45 -7.31 -8.53
C GLN A 180 9.04 -5.98 -8.06
N ILE A 181 9.20 -5.82 -6.75
CA ILE A 181 9.89 -4.65 -6.17
C ILE A 181 11.38 -4.76 -6.51
N THR A 182 11.96 -3.67 -7.02
CA THR A 182 13.38 -3.63 -7.38
C THR A 182 14.21 -2.78 -6.45
N LYS A 183 13.68 -1.64 -5.98
CA LYS A 183 14.35 -0.76 -5.00
C LYS A 183 13.32 -0.03 -4.17
N VAL A 184 13.68 0.25 -2.92
CA VAL A 184 12.89 1.05 -2.00
C VAL A 184 13.79 2.07 -1.33
N ALA A 185 13.35 3.32 -1.29
CA ALA A 185 13.95 4.37 -0.48
C ALA A 185 12.90 4.95 0.48
N ILE A 186 13.33 5.26 1.69
CA ILE A 186 12.49 5.80 2.76
C ILE A 186 13.03 7.17 3.15
N GLU A 187 12.12 8.13 3.27
CA GLU A 187 12.39 9.48 3.74
C GLU A 187 11.53 9.79 4.95
N THR A 188 12.18 10.26 6.01
CA THR A 188 11.58 10.74 7.25
C THR A 188 12.05 12.15 7.53
N ILE A 189 11.26 12.93 8.27
CA ILE A 189 11.70 14.25 8.78
C ILE A 189 12.87 14.07 9.75
N GLU A 190 12.73 13.10 10.65
CA GLU A 190 13.72 12.82 11.68
C GLU A 190 14.95 12.15 11.05
N GLU A 191 16.13 12.67 11.39
CA GLU A 191 17.38 11.97 11.18
C GLU A 191 17.51 10.93 12.30
N VAL A 192 17.49 9.66 11.93
CA VAL A 192 17.51 8.52 12.87
C VAL A 192 18.79 7.72 12.63
N ASP A 193 19.44 7.33 13.72
CA ASP A 193 20.66 6.50 13.71
C ASP A 193 20.40 5.21 14.51
N PRO A 194 20.53 4.00 13.92
CA PRO A 194 20.93 3.75 12.53
C PRO A 194 19.82 4.13 11.51
N PRO A 195 20.18 4.49 10.27
CA PRO A 195 19.21 4.84 9.22
C PRO A 195 18.13 3.79 8.93
N SER A 196 18.37 2.52 9.28
CA SER A 196 17.43 1.40 9.15
C SER A 196 16.18 1.56 10.03
N GLU A 197 16.26 2.30 11.14
CA GLU A 197 15.11 2.57 12.02
C GLU A 197 13.97 3.31 11.30
N ARG A 198 14.25 3.95 10.16
CA ARG A 198 13.23 4.57 9.30
C ARG A 198 12.18 3.58 8.78
N LEU A 199 12.49 2.29 8.71
CA LEU A 199 11.51 1.23 8.38
C LEU A 199 10.34 1.23 9.38
N ASN A 200 10.66 1.44 10.66
CA ASN A 200 9.72 1.41 11.78
C ASN A 200 9.07 2.78 12.05
N ALA A 201 9.48 3.84 11.36
CA ALA A 201 9.01 5.20 11.61
C ALA A 201 7.50 5.34 11.41
N LYS A 202 6.77 5.89 12.39
CA LYS A 202 5.31 6.06 12.31
C LYS A 202 4.85 6.77 11.04
N SER A 203 5.58 7.81 10.64
CA SER A 203 5.30 8.59 9.45
C SER A 203 6.52 8.65 8.54
N ALA A 204 6.35 8.33 7.26
CA ALA A 204 7.42 8.29 6.27
C ALA A 204 6.89 8.37 4.83
N ASN A 205 7.72 8.86 3.92
CA ASN A 205 7.50 8.73 2.48
C ASN A 205 8.33 7.56 1.92
N PHE A 206 7.69 6.68 1.18
CA PHE A 206 8.25 5.52 0.52
C PHE A 206 8.32 5.75 -0.98
N TYR A 207 9.49 5.51 -1.56
CA TYR A 207 9.75 5.58 -2.98
C TYR A 207 10.08 4.18 -3.48
N ILE A 208 9.15 3.56 -4.19
CA ILE A 208 9.24 2.17 -4.61
C ILE A 208 9.41 2.12 -6.12
N THR A 209 10.48 1.49 -6.60
CA THR A 209 10.58 1.10 -8.01
C THR A 209 10.21 -0.36 -8.15
N TYR A 210 9.48 -0.69 -9.21
CA TYR A 210 9.00 -2.04 -9.44
C TYR A 210 8.91 -2.36 -10.94
N LYS A 211 8.84 -3.65 -11.25
CA LYS A 211 8.54 -4.19 -12.57
C LYS A 211 7.23 -4.97 -12.51
N GLY A 212 6.62 -5.19 -13.67
CA GLY A 212 5.37 -5.94 -13.81
C GLY A 212 4.12 -5.07 -13.87
N TRP A 213 3.07 -5.63 -14.45
CA TRP A 213 1.73 -5.05 -14.71
C TRP A 213 1.71 -3.55 -15.06
N PHE A 214 1.68 -3.23 -16.35
CA PHE A 214 1.45 -1.88 -16.85
C PHE A 214 0.17 -1.87 -17.70
N LYS A 215 -0.87 -1.21 -17.22
CA LYS A 215 -2.17 -1.05 -17.91
C LYS A 215 -2.03 -0.44 -19.32
N ARG A 216 -0.91 0.21 -19.62
CA ARG A 216 -0.78 1.16 -20.73
C ARG A 216 0.04 0.75 -21.95
N GLN A 217 0.66 -0.43 -22.02
CA GLN A 217 1.29 -0.85 -23.28
C GLN A 217 1.25 -2.36 -23.57
N ILE A 218 0.62 -2.62 -24.71
CA ILE A 218 0.86 -3.68 -25.67
C ILE A 218 2.34 -3.56 -26.15
N ASN A 219 3.04 -4.70 -26.24
CA ASN A 219 4.22 -4.98 -27.09
C ASN A 219 5.69 -4.82 -26.64
N GLU A 220 6.06 -4.40 -25.41
CA GLU A 220 7.48 -4.53 -25.01
C GLU A 220 7.65 -5.07 -23.58
N ALA A 221 7.58 -6.40 -23.46
CA ALA A 221 7.97 -7.12 -22.25
C ALA A 221 9.44 -6.77 -21.89
N GLY A 222 9.62 -5.98 -20.82
CA GLY A 222 10.91 -5.84 -20.13
C GLY A 222 11.57 -4.46 -20.06
N LYS A 223 11.07 -3.42 -20.76
CA LYS A 223 11.71 -2.09 -20.75
C LYS A 223 11.09 -1.03 -19.84
N VAL A 224 9.95 -1.33 -19.22
CA VAL A 224 9.18 -0.35 -18.45
C VAL A 224 9.41 -0.54 -16.95
N GLU A 225 9.72 0.55 -16.24
CA GLU A 225 9.90 0.57 -14.79
C GLU A 225 8.77 1.39 -14.15
N GLY A 226 8.05 0.78 -13.22
CA GLY A 226 7.02 1.42 -12.41
C GLY A 226 7.63 2.15 -11.22
N ARG A 227 7.00 3.25 -10.83
CA ARG A 227 7.36 4.07 -9.68
C ARG A 227 6.13 4.34 -8.83
N ALA A 228 6.21 4.07 -7.54
CA ALA A 228 5.19 4.43 -6.57
C ALA A 228 5.78 5.35 -5.50
N ILE A 229 5.07 6.44 -5.20
CA ILE A 229 5.34 7.28 -4.03
C ILE A 229 4.17 7.06 -3.08
N ILE A 230 4.47 6.65 -1.85
CA ILE A 230 3.47 6.34 -0.84
C ILE A 230 3.87 7.04 0.46
N ARG A 231 2.97 7.83 1.02
CA ARG A 231 3.12 8.42 2.35
C ARG A 231 2.31 7.59 3.34
N ARG A 232 2.99 7.14 4.39
CA ARG A 232 2.37 6.59 5.60
C ARG A 232 2.34 7.66 6.67
N VAL A 233 1.22 7.74 7.38
CA VAL A 233 1.11 8.46 8.64
C VAL A 233 0.42 7.55 9.64
N LEU A 234 1.02 7.38 10.82
CA LEU A 234 0.45 6.64 11.93
C LEU A 234 0.28 7.53 13.16
N ASP A 235 -0.93 8.06 13.35
CA ASP A 235 -1.32 8.92 14.48
C ASP A 235 -2.63 8.39 15.09
N GLY A 236 -2.54 7.20 15.71
CA GLY A 236 -3.70 6.42 16.13
C GLY A 236 -4.47 5.79 14.95
N TYR A 237 -4.55 6.47 13.81
CA TYR A 237 -5.05 5.96 12.54
C TYR A 237 -3.89 5.67 11.59
N LEU A 238 -4.06 4.70 10.69
CA LEU A 238 -3.12 4.48 9.59
C LEU A 238 -3.66 5.15 8.34
N THR A 239 -3.02 6.23 7.89
CA THR A 239 -3.34 6.90 6.64
C THR A 239 -2.30 6.56 5.58
N LEU A 240 -2.78 6.18 4.40
CA LEU A 240 -1.96 5.90 3.23
C LEU A 240 -2.40 6.79 2.07
N LEU A 241 -1.49 7.66 1.63
CA LEU A 241 -1.64 8.47 0.43
C LEU A 241 -0.60 8.02 -0.59
N GLY A 242 -0.99 7.72 -1.82
CA GLY A 242 -0.08 7.17 -2.81
C GLY A 242 -0.44 7.49 -4.25
N ARG A 243 0.59 7.51 -5.10
CA ARG A 243 0.45 7.61 -6.56
C ARG A 243 1.43 6.68 -7.24
N VAL A 244 1.02 6.14 -8.39
CA VAL A 244 1.88 5.36 -9.28
C VAL A 244 2.15 6.13 -10.56
N SER A 245 3.28 5.84 -11.19
CA SER A 245 3.71 6.43 -12.46
C SER A 245 4.61 5.45 -13.19
N ILE A 246 4.68 5.60 -14.52
CA ILE A 246 5.48 4.74 -15.38
C ILE A 246 6.67 5.56 -15.91
N ARG A 247 7.87 4.97 -15.87
CA ARG A 247 9.04 5.50 -16.57
C ARG A 247 9.34 4.65 -17.80
N GLU A 248 9.27 5.26 -18.96
CA GLU A 248 9.87 4.71 -20.18
C GLU A 248 11.39 4.90 -20.11
N LYS A 249 12.15 3.83 -20.33
CA LYS A 249 13.60 3.98 -20.56
C LYS A 249 13.77 4.65 -21.92
N ALA A 250 14.52 5.76 -21.96
CA ALA A 250 14.90 6.39 -23.22
C ALA A 250 15.59 5.35 -24.11
N LEU A 251 15.15 5.23 -25.37
CA LEU A 251 15.86 4.48 -26.39
C LEU A 251 17.27 5.09 -26.51
N ASP A 252 18.30 4.26 -26.33
CA ASP A 252 19.67 4.61 -26.72
C ASP A 252 19.67 4.91 -28.22
N THR A 253 19.43 6.17 -28.56
CA THR A 253 19.53 6.63 -29.94
C THR A 253 21.01 6.75 -30.20
N LYS A 254 21.63 5.68 -30.69
CA LYS A 254 22.93 5.77 -31.34
C LYS A 254 22.82 6.86 -32.42
N GLN A 255 23.42 8.02 -32.17
CA GLN A 255 23.64 9.04 -33.20
C GLN A 255 24.50 8.40 -34.29
N SER A 256 23.86 7.89 -35.34
CA SER A 256 24.51 7.66 -36.62
C SER A 256 24.69 9.03 -37.26
N SER A 257 25.84 9.64 -37.05
CA SER A 257 26.30 10.82 -37.78
C SER A 257 26.37 10.51 -39.28
N LYS A 258 25.32 10.82 -40.04
CA LYS A 258 25.43 10.94 -41.50
C LYS A 258 25.95 12.33 -41.83
N LYS A 259 27.25 12.43 -42.13
CA LYS A 259 27.84 13.58 -42.81
C LYS A 259 27.14 13.76 -44.16
N GLN A 260 26.57 14.94 -44.42
CA GLN A 260 26.22 15.35 -45.78
C GLN A 260 27.50 15.80 -46.51
N PRO A 261 27.71 15.43 -47.79
CA PRO A 261 28.74 16.05 -48.61
C PRO A 261 28.30 17.45 -49.06
N ARG A 262 29.17 18.45 -48.91
CA ARG A 262 29.08 19.72 -49.63
C ARG A 262 29.46 19.45 -51.09
N VAL A 263 28.56 19.79 -52.01
CA VAL A 263 28.91 19.98 -53.42
C VAL A 263 29.04 21.47 -53.64
N LEU A 264 30.18 21.86 -54.23
CA LEU A 264 30.54 23.21 -54.66
C LEU A 264 29.65 23.71 -55.79
#